data_AF-A0A534LLR2-F1
#
_entry.id   AF-A0A534LLR2-F1
#
_cell.length_a   1.000
_cell.length_b   1.000
_cell.length_c   1.000
_cell.angle_alpha   90.00
_cell.angle_beta   90.00
_cell.angle_gamma   90.00
#
_symmetry.space_group_name_H-M   'P 1'
#
loop_
_entity.id
_entity.type
_entity.pdbx_description
1 polymer ?
#
loop_
_entity_poly.entity_id
_entity_poly.type
_entity_poly.pdbx_seq_one_letter_code
_entity_poly.pdbx_strand_id
1 'polypeptide(L)'
;MEGERIVGIVSNAEGQVGRMSLPKLYDLVFTDRRLVGIVTVKTGKARLAGQLLGGVVGNAIAGSIAKGGADQRRASYAGQSLDQIVTRDKANFAAAYTDIENPRIKGMFSKRLEMHVAGKKAFFRLPAEEVPRMQSLDRYQLGGSPK
;
A
#
# COMPACT_ATOMS: atom_id res chain seq x y z
N MET A 1 20.41 -11.94 17.11
CA MET A 1 19.97 -10.72 16.41
C MET A 1 18.46 -10.81 16.26
N GLU A 2 17.70 -9.96 16.95
CA GLU A 2 16.25 -9.92 16.73
C GLU A 2 15.95 -9.35 15.34
N GLY A 3 15.31 -10.17 14.51
CA GLY A 3 14.84 -9.76 13.18
C GLY A 3 13.79 -8.67 13.29
N GLU A 4 13.68 -7.83 12.26
CA GLU A 4 12.61 -6.85 12.14
C GLU A 4 11.24 -7.55 12.24
N ARG A 5 10.39 -7.10 13.17
CA ARG A 5 9.11 -7.74 13.48
C ARG A 5 7.99 -7.04 12.73
N ILE A 6 7.18 -7.82 12.01
CA ILE A 6 5.95 -7.31 11.41
C ILE A 6 4.90 -7.11 12.50
N VAL A 7 4.38 -5.87 12.59
CA VAL A 7 3.33 -5.45 13.52
C VAL A 7 1.96 -5.56 12.85
N GLY A 8 1.88 -5.28 11.56
CA GLY A 8 0.65 -5.44 10.80
C GLY A 8 0.83 -5.19 9.32
N ILE A 9 -0.13 -5.64 8.53
CA ILE A 9 -0.13 -5.47 7.07
C ILE A 9 -1.51 -4.94 6.66
N VAL A 10 -1.53 -3.86 5.89
CA VAL A 10 -2.71 -3.35 5.21
C VAL A 10 -2.56 -3.67 3.73
N SER A 11 -3.35 -4.62 3.25
CA SER A 11 -3.22 -5.15 1.90
C SER A 11 -4.02 -4.37 0.86
N ASN A 12 -3.58 -4.41 -0.40
CA ASN A 12 -4.29 -3.84 -1.55
C ASN A 12 -4.65 -2.34 -1.42
N ALA A 13 -3.82 -1.57 -0.74
CA ALA A 13 -3.97 -0.12 -0.66
C ALA A 13 -3.66 0.50 -2.03
N GLU A 14 -4.63 1.18 -2.65
CA GLU A 14 -4.44 1.83 -3.95
C GLU A 14 -3.78 3.19 -3.72
N GLY A 15 -2.56 3.38 -4.22
CA GLY A 15 -1.83 4.59 -3.90
C GLY A 15 -0.66 4.92 -4.80
N GLN A 16 0.02 5.99 -4.40
CA GLN A 16 1.14 6.56 -5.13
C GLN A 16 2.05 7.32 -4.18
N VAL A 17 3.36 7.24 -4.42
CA VAL A 17 4.39 8.07 -3.78
C VAL A 17 5.07 8.91 -4.86
N GLY A 18 5.14 10.24 -4.68
CA GLY A 18 5.76 11.16 -5.66
C GLY A 18 4.84 11.55 -6.84
N ARG A 19 5.35 12.33 -7.82
CA ARG A 19 4.54 12.94 -8.92
C ARG A 19 4.06 11.94 -9.99
N MET A 20 2.83 12.16 -10.46
CA MET A 20 2.09 11.57 -11.61
C MET A 20 2.55 10.20 -12.16
N SER A 21 2.41 9.12 -11.38
CA SER A 21 2.40 7.76 -11.91
C SER A 21 1.03 7.12 -11.70
N LEU A 22 0.67 6.14 -12.52
CA LEU A 22 -0.61 5.44 -12.37
C LEU A 22 -0.75 4.85 -10.95
N PRO A 23 -1.92 4.94 -10.30
CA PRO A 23 -2.11 4.48 -8.92
C PRO A 23 -1.88 2.97 -8.81
N LYS A 24 -0.92 2.49 -8.02
CA LYS A 24 -0.58 1.06 -7.90
C LYS A 24 -1.27 0.44 -6.70
N LEU A 25 -1.37 -0.88 -6.66
CA LEU A 25 -1.72 -1.57 -5.41
C LEU A 25 -0.46 -1.82 -4.58
N TYR A 26 -0.57 -1.49 -3.30
CA TYR A 26 0.46 -1.66 -2.30
C TYR A 26 -0.03 -2.57 -1.18
N ASP A 27 0.85 -3.41 -0.67
CA ASP A 27 0.75 -3.88 0.70
C ASP A 27 1.61 -2.95 1.57
N LEU A 28 0.97 -2.34 2.55
CA LEU A 28 1.62 -1.47 3.54
C LEU A 28 1.95 -2.34 4.76
N VAL A 29 3.22 -2.69 4.90
CA VAL A 29 3.75 -3.51 5.99
C VAL A 29 4.32 -2.59 7.07
N PHE A 30 3.70 -2.62 8.23
CA PHE A 30 4.14 -1.92 9.43
C PHE A 30 5.02 -2.86 10.23
N THR A 31 6.23 -2.42 10.52
CA THR A 31 7.16 -3.16 11.36
C THR A 31 7.39 -2.41 12.67
N ASP A 32 8.17 -2.99 13.58
CA ASP A 32 8.64 -2.31 14.78
C ASP A 32 9.59 -1.13 14.47
N ARG A 33 10.08 -1.00 13.22
CA ARG A 33 11.11 -0.02 12.84
C ARG A 33 10.68 0.99 11.77
N ARG A 34 9.80 0.58 10.85
CA ARG A 34 9.50 1.35 9.64
C ARG A 34 8.18 0.96 8.98
N LEU A 35 7.73 1.81 8.08
CA LEU A 35 6.68 1.47 7.10
C LEU A 35 7.34 1.02 5.80
N VAL A 36 6.90 -0.12 5.29
CA VAL A 36 7.32 -0.64 3.99
C VAL A 36 6.12 -0.70 3.05
N GLY A 37 6.21 -0.06 1.90
CA GLY A 37 5.21 -0.17 0.84
C GLY A 37 5.70 -1.09 -0.27
N ILE A 38 5.02 -2.23 -0.45
CA ILE A 38 5.36 -3.24 -1.45
C ILE A 38 4.33 -3.21 -2.57
N VAL A 39 4.75 -2.91 -3.79
CA VAL A 39 3.88 -2.91 -4.96
C VAL A 39 3.49 -4.35 -5.33
N THR A 40 2.20 -4.63 -5.22
CA THR A 40 1.60 -5.92 -5.58
C THR A 40 1.03 -5.91 -7.00
N VAL A 41 0.60 -4.74 -7.52
CA VAL A 41 0.18 -4.60 -8.93
C VAL A 41 0.60 -3.25 -9.50
N LYS A 42 1.26 -3.29 -10.66
CA LYS A 42 1.43 -2.11 -11.53
C LYS A 42 0.15 -1.98 -12.38
N THR A 43 -0.80 -1.20 -11.92
CA THR A 43 -2.09 -0.92 -12.59
C THR A 43 -2.00 -0.45 -14.04
N GLY A 44 -0.82 -0.06 -14.52
CA GLY A 44 -0.60 0.28 -15.94
C GLY A 44 -0.93 -0.85 -16.92
N LYS A 45 -0.91 -2.12 -16.52
CA LYS A 45 -1.33 -3.24 -17.39
C LYS A 45 -2.76 -3.73 -17.12
N ALA A 46 -3.22 -3.65 -15.86
CA ALA A 46 -4.56 -4.12 -15.48
C ALA A 46 -5.68 -3.17 -15.93
N ARG A 47 -5.46 -1.85 -15.93
CA ARG A 47 -6.43 -0.88 -16.50
C ARG A 47 -6.57 -1.05 -18.01
N LEU A 48 -5.47 -1.33 -18.74
CA LEU A 48 -5.52 -1.53 -20.20
C LEU A 48 -6.37 -2.75 -20.58
N ALA A 49 -6.23 -3.86 -19.85
CA ALA A 49 -7.04 -5.06 -20.06
C ALA A 49 -8.54 -4.83 -19.78
N GLY A 50 -8.86 -4.03 -18.76
CA GLY A 50 -10.25 -3.66 -18.44
C GLY A 50 -10.86 -2.62 -19.39
N GLN A 51 -10.03 -1.80 -20.04
CA GLN A 51 -10.49 -0.78 -21.01
C GLN A 51 -10.72 -1.39 -22.40
N LEU A 52 -9.95 -2.42 -22.77
CA LEU A 52 -10.14 -3.18 -24.02
C LEU A 52 -11.40 -4.06 -24.02
N LEU A 53 -11.94 -4.40 -22.85
CA LEU A 53 -13.10 -5.30 -22.71
C LEU A 53 -14.44 -4.58 -22.47
N GLY A 54 -14.53 -3.27 -22.76
CA GLY A 54 -15.78 -2.55 -23.04
C GLY A 54 -16.87 -2.55 -21.95
N GLY A 55 -17.01 -1.41 -21.26
CA GLY A 55 -18.30 -0.99 -20.67
C GLY A 55 -18.77 -1.72 -19.41
N VAL A 56 -18.87 -0.97 -18.30
CA VAL A 56 -19.62 -1.22 -17.04
C VAL A 56 -19.41 -2.53 -16.24
N VAL A 57 -18.97 -3.64 -16.82
CA VAL A 57 -18.64 -4.90 -16.12
C VAL A 57 -17.18 -4.93 -15.62
N GLY A 58 -16.35 -4.00 -16.10
CA GLY A 58 -14.90 -4.01 -15.91
C GLY A 58 -14.39 -3.83 -14.48
N ASN A 59 -15.16 -3.26 -13.53
CA ASN A 59 -14.63 -3.00 -12.18
C ASN A 59 -14.49 -4.27 -11.33
N ALA A 60 -15.44 -5.20 -11.41
CA ALA A 60 -15.40 -6.45 -10.65
C ALA A 60 -14.31 -7.40 -11.20
N ILE A 61 -14.18 -7.46 -12.53
CA ILE A 61 -13.17 -8.27 -13.21
C ILE A 61 -11.78 -7.64 -13.04
N ALA A 62 -11.63 -6.31 -13.18
CA ALA A 62 -10.36 -5.63 -12.92
C ALA A 62 -9.94 -5.77 -11.45
N GLY A 63 -10.89 -5.73 -10.51
CA GLY A 63 -10.62 -6.01 -9.09
C GLY A 63 -10.16 -7.46 -8.86
N SER A 64 -10.78 -8.43 -9.54
CA SER A 64 -10.42 -9.85 -9.44
C SER A 64 -9.07 -10.17 -10.10
N ILE A 65 -8.78 -9.58 -11.27
CA ILE A 65 -7.48 -9.67 -11.95
C ILE A 65 -6.40 -8.96 -11.13
N ALA A 66 -6.71 -7.81 -10.53
CA ALA A 66 -5.79 -7.12 -9.65
C ALA A 66 -5.52 -7.94 -8.37
N LYS A 67 -6.53 -8.60 -7.80
CA LYS A 67 -6.35 -9.53 -6.68
C LYS A 67 -5.48 -10.73 -7.08
N GLY A 68 -5.78 -11.40 -8.21
CA GLY A 68 -4.97 -12.51 -8.71
C GLY A 68 -3.52 -12.13 -9.04
N GLY A 69 -3.30 -10.95 -9.63
CA GLY A 69 -1.95 -10.41 -9.86
C GLY A 69 -1.23 -10.04 -8.56
N ALA A 70 -1.94 -9.52 -7.57
CA ALA A 70 -1.38 -9.22 -6.26
C ALA A 70 -0.96 -10.51 -5.54
N ASP A 71 -1.79 -11.55 -5.58
CA ASP A 71 -1.51 -12.84 -4.94
C ASP A 71 -0.32 -13.55 -5.59
N GLN A 72 -0.22 -13.53 -6.93
CA GLN A 72 0.95 -14.04 -7.63
C GLN A 72 2.23 -13.28 -7.24
N ARG A 73 2.14 -11.95 -7.08
CA ARG A 73 3.28 -11.13 -6.68
C ARG A 73 3.70 -11.41 -5.23
N ARG A 74 2.74 -11.56 -4.31
CA ARG A 74 2.98 -11.98 -2.91
C ARG A 74 3.66 -13.35 -2.83
N ALA A 75 3.18 -14.33 -3.61
CA ALA A 75 3.81 -15.65 -3.68
C ALA A 75 5.27 -15.56 -4.13
N SER A 76 5.59 -14.65 -5.06
CA SER A 76 6.97 -14.43 -5.52
C SER A 76 7.90 -13.78 -4.47
N TYR A 77 7.36 -13.33 -3.34
CA TYR A 77 8.12 -12.75 -2.22
C TYR A 77 8.26 -13.73 -1.04
N ALA A 78 7.64 -14.91 -1.11
CA ALA A 78 7.74 -15.91 -0.05
C ALA A 78 9.20 -16.29 0.23
N GLY A 79 9.58 -16.30 1.50
CA GLY A 79 10.95 -16.62 1.94
C GLY A 79 11.98 -15.50 1.77
N GLN A 80 11.61 -14.33 1.23
CA GLN A 80 12.50 -13.18 1.12
C GLN A 80 12.38 -12.25 2.34
N SER A 81 13.46 -11.57 2.70
CA SER A 81 13.43 -10.51 3.69
C SER A 81 12.79 -9.23 3.13
N LEU A 82 12.33 -8.34 4.00
CA LEU A 82 11.76 -7.05 3.58
C LEU A 82 12.76 -6.21 2.77
N ASP A 83 14.05 -6.23 3.10
CA ASP A 83 15.07 -5.50 2.34
C ASP A 83 15.27 -6.06 0.93
N GLN A 84 15.22 -7.39 0.77
CA GLN A 84 15.26 -8.03 -0.55
C GLN A 84 14.04 -7.65 -1.38
N ILE A 85 12.86 -7.59 -0.76
CA ILE A 85 11.62 -7.21 -1.46
C ILE A 85 11.64 -5.73 -1.86
N VAL A 86 12.08 -4.84 -0.97
CA VAL A 86 12.14 -3.39 -1.22
C VAL A 86 13.08 -3.07 -2.39
N THR A 87 14.25 -3.70 -2.45
CA THR A 87 15.24 -3.43 -3.51
C THR A 87 14.83 -3.98 -4.89
N ARG A 88 13.88 -4.93 -4.95
CA ARG A 88 13.44 -5.59 -6.19
C ARG A 88 12.60 -4.71 -7.11
N ASP A 89 11.94 -3.67 -6.60
CA ASP A 89 11.13 -2.76 -7.41
C ASP A 89 11.35 -1.31 -6.98
N LYS A 90 11.72 -0.44 -7.93
CA LYS A 90 11.91 0.99 -7.68
C LYS A 90 10.67 1.72 -7.17
N ALA A 91 9.49 1.11 -7.33
CA ALA A 91 8.23 1.64 -6.81
C ALA A 91 7.92 1.18 -5.38
N ASN A 92 8.65 0.20 -4.86
CA ASN A 92 8.64 -0.13 -3.44
C ASN A 92 9.36 0.96 -2.67
N PHE A 93 9.00 1.12 -1.40
CA PHE A 93 9.69 2.03 -0.51
C PHE A 93 9.76 1.45 0.89
N ALA A 94 10.73 1.92 1.64
CA ALA A 94 10.85 1.70 3.07
C ALA A 94 11.18 3.06 3.70
N ALA A 95 10.47 3.41 4.76
CA ALA A 95 10.66 4.68 5.45
C ALA A 95 10.58 4.48 6.96
N ALA A 96 11.62 4.94 7.66
CA ALA A 96 11.59 4.98 9.12
C ALA A 96 10.41 5.85 9.57
N TYR A 97 9.84 5.55 10.73
CA TYR A 97 8.70 6.32 11.24
C TYR A 97 9.04 7.81 11.44
N THR A 98 10.31 8.11 11.73
CA THR A 98 10.84 9.48 11.83
C THR A 98 10.79 10.26 10.51
N ASP A 99 10.76 9.58 9.37
CA ASP A 99 10.71 10.17 8.04
C ASP A 99 9.27 10.25 7.48
N ILE A 100 8.28 9.83 8.28
CA ILE A 100 6.87 9.89 7.94
C ILE A 100 6.26 11.12 8.62
N GLU A 101 5.83 12.07 7.80
CA GLU A 101 5.27 13.32 8.29
C GLU A 101 3.77 13.39 8.03
N ASN A 102 3.06 13.98 8.99
CA ASN A 102 1.63 14.27 8.89
C ASN A 102 0.74 13.08 8.47
N PRO A 103 0.92 11.86 9.04
CA PRO A 103 0.05 10.74 8.73
C PRO A 103 -1.38 11.04 9.16
N ARG A 104 -2.34 10.95 8.24
CA ARG A 104 -3.76 11.21 8.51
C ARG A 104 -4.65 10.27 7.72
N ILE A 105 -5.58 9.62 8.42
CA ILE A 105 -6.69 8.90 7.78
C ILE A 105 -7.83 9.88 7.51
N LYS A 106 -8.08 10.18 6.23
CA LYS A 106 -9.16 11.07 5.76
C LYS A 106 -10.28 10.31 5.07
N GLY A 107 -11.42 10.99 4.88
CA GLY A 107 -12.57 10.49 4.13
C GLY A 107 -13.65 9.85 5.02
N MET A 108 -14.92 10.00 4.63
CA MET A 108 -16.07 9.48 5.38
C MET A 108 -16.45 8.07 4.91
N PHE A 109 -16.58 7.89 3.58
CA PHE A 109 -16.97 6.62 2.93
C PHE A 109 -15.78 5.83 2.36
N SER A 110 -14.82 6.51 1.75
CA SER A 110 -13.54 5.93 1.32
C SER A 110 -12.45 6.51 2.20
N LYS A 111 -11.92 5.67 3.09
CA LYS A 111 -10.80 6.06 3.95
C LYS A 111 -9.52 6.04 3.14
N ARG A 112 -8.73 7.10 3.28
CA ARG A 112 -7.41 7.20 2.66
C ARG A 112 -6.39 7.64 3.69
N LEU A 113 -5.24 7.01 3.66
CA LEU A 113 -4.06 7.46 4.39
C LEU A 113 -3.32 8.49 3.53
N GLU A 114 -3.15 9.70 4.06
CA GLU A 114 -2.27 10.73 3.50
C GLU A 114 -1.08 10.92 4.42
N MET A 115 0.12 11.03 3.85
CA MET A 115 1.35 11.32 4.58
C MET A 115 2.38 11.95 3.65
N HIS A 116 3.51 12.41 4.19
CA HIS A 116 4.74 12.58 3.42
C HIS A 116 5.74 11.51 3.86
N VAL A 117 6.38 10.90 2.88
CA VAL A 117 7.44 9.91 3.08
C VAL A 117 8.73 10.52 2.55
N ALA A 118 9.67 10.85 3.43
CA ALA A 118 10.92 11.53 3.08
C ALA A 118 10.68 12.78 2.19
N GLY A 119 9.78 13.66 2.64
CA GLY A 119 9.39 14.89 1.94
C GLY A 119 8.51 14.71 0.68
N LYS A 120 8.19 13.47 0.28
CA LYS A 120 7.31 13.19 -0.87
C LYS A 120 5.91 12.86 -0.42
N LYS A 121 4.92 13.58 -0.96
CA LYS A 121 3.52 13.26 -0.70
C LYS A 121 3.20 11.83 -1.14
N ALA A 122 2.56 11.10 -0.25
CA ALA A 122 2.05 9.77 -0.46
C ALA A 122 0.57 9.72 -0.07
N PHE A 123 -0.24 9.06 -0.89
CA PHE A 123 -1.64 8.81 -0.57
C PHE A 123 -1.99 7.37 -0.91
N PHE A 124 -2.74 6.73 -0.02
CA PHE A 124 -3.19 5.35 -0.16
C PHE A 124 -4.67 5.26 0.20
N ARG A 125 -5.51 4.98 -0.79
CA ARG A 125 -6.92 4.61 -0.57
C ARG A 125 -6.95 3.19 0.00
N LEU A 126 -7.69 3.03 1.08
CA LEU A 126 -7.78 1.77 1.82
C LEU A 126 -9.03 1.00 1.35
N PRO A 127 -8.92 -0.34 1.16
CA PRO A 127 -10.09 -1.20 1.11
C PRO A 127 -10.92 -1.05 2.39
N ALA A 128 -12.25 -1.15 2.29
CA ALA A 128 -13.15 -0.91 3.42
C ALA A 128 -12.88 -1.88 4.58
N GLU A 129 -12.54 -3.13 4.25
CA GLU A 129 -12.19 -4.21 5.16
C GLU A 129 -10.88 -3.96 5.94
N GLU A 130 -9.95 -3.18 5.39
CA GLU A 130 -8.65 -2.89 6.02
C GLU A 130 -8.65 -1.59 6.84
N VAL A 131 -9.74 -0.82 6.78
CA VAL A 131 -9.87 0.45 7.53
C VAL A 131 -9.66 0.27 9.04
N PRO A 132 -10.31 -0.69 9.73
CA PRO A 132 -10.15 -0.83 11.18
C PRO A 132 -8.70 -1.18 11.55
N ARG A 133 -8.05 -2.02 10.74
CA ARG A 133 -6.63 -2.37 10.93
C ARG A 133 -5.73 -1.17 10.76
N MET A 134 -5.94 -0.38 9.71
CA MET A 134 -5.17 0.85 9.49
C MET A 134 -5.37 1.86 10.63
N GLN A 135 -6.58 2.02 11.16
CA GLN A 135 -6.84 2.91 12.30
C GLN A 135 -6.10 2.46 13.57
N SER A 136 -6.01 1.16 13.82
CA SER A 136 -5.21 0.61 14.92
C SER A 136 -3.73 0.95 14.71
N LEU A 137 -3.18 0.62 13.54
CA LEU A 137 -1.76 0.83 13.22
C LEU A 137 -1.37 2.31 13.19
N ASP A 138 -2.26 3.21 12.75
CA ASP A 138 -2.05 4.66 12.78
C ASP A 138 -1.84 5.16 14.22
N ARG A 139 -2.67 4.69 15.15
CA ARG A 139 -2.58 5.06 16.57
C ARG A 139 -1.28 4.56 17.21
N TYR A 140 -0.87 3.33 16.90
CA TYR A 140 0.28 2.70 17.57
C TYR A 140 1.63 3.05 16.92
N GLN A 141 1.69 3.12 15.59
CA GLN A 141 2.96 3.23 14.86
C GLN A 141 3.18 4.61 14.22
N LEU A 142 2.12 5.31 13.83
CA LEU A 142 2.22 6.60 13.14
C LEU A 142 1.94 7.79 14.07
N GLY A 143 1.73 7.54 15.36
CA GLY A 143 1.47 8.58 16.37
C GLY A 143 0.14 9.30 16.17
N GLY A 144 -0.84 8.64 15.56
CA GLY A 144 -2.12 9.22 15.15
C GLY A 144 -2.72 10.13 16.22
N SER A 145 -2.90 11.41 15.89
CA SER A 145 -3.50 12.37 16.80
C SER A 145 -4.94 11.97 17.12
N PRO A 146 -5.35 11.93 18.40
CA PRO A 146 -6.76 11.85 18.72
C PRO A 146 -7.46 13.05 18.06
N LYS A 147 -8.66 12.81 17.53
CA LYS A 147 -9.54 13.89 17.09
C LYS A 147 -9.89 14.81 18.25
#